data_AF-A0AAE9Y7N7-F1
#
_entry.id   AF-A0AAE9Y7N7-F1
#
_cell.length_a   1.000
_cell.length_b   1.000
_cell.length_c   1.000
_cell.angle_alpha   90.00
_cell.angle_beta   90.00
_cell.angle_gamma   90.00
#
_symmetry.space_group_name_H-M   'P 1'
#
loop_
_entity.id
_entity.type
_entity.pdbx_description
1 polymer ?
#
loop_
_entity_poly.entity_id
_entity_poly.type
_entity_poly.pdbx_seq_one_letter_code
_entity_poly.pdbx_strand_id
1 'polypeptide(L)'
;MLAVPAAAGAQDAPAPPAALGPLLDGEVPGLTATATTDFAGAEDMQVVVEVSNATGAAAPVAVPFGTLLATDEAGDQTVAVGGPVDDPTLAQVATDGGTPTLMVPPGESSHTLVVYCTEADDGAPSEATPLRHLGPAEEPLPTVLRAVAAQEAPTARAQDAVWWVTDDATTPVPADLAPLLADVDTEAFGADPHRVVPDTGYTPRWARAAVLDESFDAGSGSSGGTVGAVGGGAGPGLVVLAWLLGGVAVAVGAVVLASRAGRSGPAPLPAPTRPAGWYPDPWAAGRHRWWDGRSWTGRVHGP
;
A
#
# COMPACT_ATOMS: atom_id res chain seq x y z
N MET A 1 -19.60 -46.73 52.33
CA MET A 1 -19.86 -45.45 51.62
C MET A 1 -18.73 -45.26 50.63
N LEU A 2 -19.00 -45.39 49.33
CA LEU A 2 -18.01 -45.10 48.28
C LEU A 2 -18.03 -43.60 48.02
N ALA A 3 -16.89 -42.93 48.19
CA ALA A 3 -16.74 -41.52 47.88
C ALA A 3 -16.83 -41.33 46.36
N VAL A 4 -17.78 -40.51 45.91
CA VAL A 4 -17.87 -40.07 44.52
C VAL A 4 -16.70 -39.11 44.28
N PRO A 5 -15.80 -39.36 43.32
CA PRO A 5 -14.75 -38.42 43.00
C PRO A 5 -15.40 -37.11 42.51
N ALA A 6 -14.98 -35.98 43.09
CA ALA A 6 -15.38 -34.67 42.61
C ALA A 6 -15.00 -34.56 41.13
N ALA A 7 -15.98 -34.33 40.27
CA ALA A 7 -15.72 -34.02 38.87
C ALA A 7 -14.80 -32.79 38.84
N ALA A 8 -13.60 -32.95 38.31
CA ALA A 8 -12.72 -31.83 38.02
C ALA A 8 -13.51 -30.88 37.12
N GLY A 9 -13.82 -29.69 37.64
CA GLY A 9 -14.53 -28.68 36.87
C GLY A 9 -13.76 -28.41 35.59
N ALA A 10 -14.44 -28.47 34.45
CA ALA A 10 -13.86 -28.03 33.20
C ALA A 10 -13.42 -26.58 33.40
N GLN A 11 -12.11 -26.34 33.34
CA GLN A 11 -11.62 -24.97 33.21
C GLN A 11 -12.05 -24.50 31.82
N ASP A 12 -12.84 -23.44 31.77
CA ASP A 12 -13.19 -22.80 30.51
C ASP A 12 -11.90 -22.44 29.79
N ALA A 13 -11.81 -22.81 28.51
CA ALA A 13 -10.69 -22.41 27.69
C ALA A 13 -10.60 -20.87 27.70
N PRO A 14 -9.39 -20.29 27.76
CA PRO A 14 -9.24 -18.85 27.71
C PRO A 14 -9.89 -18.32 26.43
N ALA A 15 -10.66 -17.24 26.55
CA ALA A 15 -11.23 -16.55 25.40
C ALA A 15 -10.11 -16.09 24.45
N PRO A 16 -10.32 -16.11 23.13
CA PRO A 16 -9.33 -15.57 22.20
C PRO A 16 -9.09 -14.07 22.48
N PRO A 17 -7.87 -13.57 22.23
CA PRO A 17 -7.56 -12.16 22.39
C PRO A 17 -8.45 -11.31 21.47
N ALA A 18 -8.84 -10.12 21.94
CA ALA A 18 -9.56 -9.16 21.10
C ALA A 18 -8.63 -8.63 20.01
N ALA A 19 -9.12 -8.37 18.79
CA ALA A 19 -8.30 -7.78 17.74
C ALA A 19 -8.22 -6.25 17.88
N LEU A 20 -7.12 -5.65 17.40
CA LEU A 20 -6.89 -4.21 17.42
C LEU A 20 -7.99 -3.40 16.74
N GLY A 21 -8.50 -3.87 15.58
CA GLY A 21 -9.60 -3.20 14.87
C GLY A 21 -10.85 -3.02 15.72
N PRO A 22 -11.49 -4.11 16.20
CA PRO A 22 -12.62 -4.02 17.14
C PRO A 22 -12.34 -3.19 18.39
N LEU A 23 -11.09 -3.17 18.89
CA LEU A 23 -10.72 -2.30 20.01
C LEU A 23 -10.79 -0.81 19.62
N LEU A 24 -10.24 -0.43 18.46
CA LEU A 24 -10.29 0.94 17.94
C LEU A 24 -11.72 1.38 17.58
N ASP A 25 -12.57 0.43 17.17
CA ASP A 25 -13.99 0.65 16.88
C ASP A 25 -14.86 0.71 18.17
N GLY A 26 -14.27 0.52 19.35
CA GLY A 26 -14.97 0.56 20.64
C GLY A 26 -15.88 -0.64 20.90
N GLU A 27 -15.65 -1.76 20.21
CA GLU A 27 -16.48 -2.98 20.31
C GLU A 27 -16.06 -3.92 21.45
N VAL A 28 -14.89 -3.69 22.08
CA VAL A 28 -14.33 -4.57 23.11
C VAL A 28 -14.78 -4.10 24.51
N PRO A 29 -15.62 -4.87 25.23
CA PRO A 29 -16.17 -4.43 26.51
C PRO A 29 -15.09 -4.15 27.56
N GLY A 30 -15.13 -2.94 28.14
CA GLY A 30 -14.20 -2.53 29.19
C GLY A 30 -12.85 -2.05 28.70
N LEU A 31 -12.61 -2.02 27.38
CA LEU A 31 -11.46 -1.39 26.77
C LEU A 31 -11.92 -0.24 25.86
N THR A 32 -11.15 0.83 25.79
CA THR A 32 -11.31 1.90 24.78
C THR A 32 -9.94 2.27 24.25
N ALA A 33 -9.83 2.57 22.96
CA ALA A 33 -8.56 3.00 22.37
C ALA A 33 -8.72 4.12 21.34
N THR A 34 -7.63 4.87 21.15
CA THR A 34 -7.47 5.83 20.06
C THR A 34 -6.11 5.63 19.41
N ALA A 35 -6.04 5.79 18.09
CA ALA A 35 -4.78 5.75 17.33
C ALA A 35 -4.45 7.14 16.79
N THR A 36 -3.19 7.55 16.91
CA THR A 36 -2.68 8.81 16.36
C THR A 36 -1.35 8.59 15.66
N THR A 37 -1.12 9.28 14.55
CA THR A 37 0.19 9.29 13.89
C THR A 37 1.24 9.96 14.76
N ASP A 38 2.47 9.46 14.72
CA ASP A 38 3.65 10.13 15.28
C ASP A 38 4.77 10.17 14.23
N PHE A 39 4.58 11.03 13.23
CA PHE A 39 5.52 11.17 12.10
C PHE A 39 6.50 12.33 12.27
N ALA A 40 6.48 13.01 13.41
CA ALA A 40 7.26 14.21 13.64
C ALA A 40 8.76 13.88 13.82
N GLY A 41 9.50 13.86 12.71
CA GLY A 41 10.97 13.81 12.72
C GLY A 41 11.59 12.42 12.92
N ALA A 42 10.79 11.36 12.88
CA ALA A 42 11.28 9.98 12.89
C ALA A 42 11.62 9.52 11.46
N GLU A 43 12.68 8.72 11.33
CA GLU A 43 12.97 7.99 10.09
C GLU A 43 11.91 6.89 9.82
N ASP A 44 11.11 6.58 10.85
CA ASP A 44 10.11 5.51 10.86
C ASP A 44 8.70 6.06 11.05
N MET A 45 7.75 5.55 10.26
CA MET A 45 6.34 5.85 10.46
C MET A 45 5.79 5.04 11.63
N GLN A 46 5.28 5.72 12.65
CA GLN A 46 4.74 5.10 13.85
C GLN A 46 3.31 5.57 14.13
N VAL A 47 2.55 4.68 14.76
CA VAL A 47 1.23 4.99 15.31
C VAL A 47 1.25 4.71 16.80
N VAL A 48 0.83 5.69 17.58
CA VAL A 48 0.63 5.55 19.02
C VAL A 48 -0.81 5.15 19.26
N VAL A 49 -1.00 4.03 19.95
CA VAL A 49 -2.30 3.53 20.40
C VAL A 49 -2.42 3.74 21.90
N GLU A 50 -3.22 4.72 22.28
CA GLU A 50 -3.58 4.98 23.67
C GLU A 50 -4.78 4.09 24.04
N VAL A 51 -4.66 3.30 25.10
CA VAL A 51 -5.67 2.34 25.54
C VAL A 51 -6.01 2.54 27.01
N SER A 52 -7.30 2.65 27.32
CA SER A 52 -7.85 2.59 28.67
C SER A 52 -8.48 1.22 28.93
N ASN A 53 -8.07 0.55 30.01
CA ASN A 53 -8.55 -0.77 30.40
C ASN A 53 -9.22 -0.74 31.78
N ALA A 54 -10.55 -0.82 31.79
CA ALA A 54 -11.39 -0.82 32.99
C ALA A 54 -11.76 -2.23 33.49
N THR A 55 -11.24 -3.31 32.88
CA THR A 55 -11.61 -4.69 33.22
C THR A 55 -11.03 -5.16 34.57
N GLY A 56 -10.02 -4.46 35.09
CA GLY A 56 -9.33 -4.82 36.34
C GLY A 56 -8.31 -5.96 36.18
N ALA A 57 -8.10 -6.47 34.97
CA ALA A 57 -7.07 -7.46 34.64
C ALA A 57 -6.32 -7.07 33.35
N ALA A 58 -5.12 -7.60 33.16
CA ALA A 58 -4.41 -7.41 31.90
C ALA A 58 -5.17 -8.13 30.77
N ALA A 59 -5.32 -7.47 29.62
CA ALA A 59 -6.04 -8.00 28.47
C ALA A 59 -5.08 -8.15 27.27
N PRO A 60 -4.98 -9.35 26.66
CA PRO A 60 -4.23 -9.51 25.42
C PRO A 60 -5.05 -8.97 24.24
N VAL A 61 -4.41 -8.17 23.39
CA VAL A 61 -4.98 -7.59 22.17
C VAL A 61 -4.15 -8.03 20.97
N ALA A 62 -4.73 -8.80 20.06
CA ALA A 62 -4.09 -9.24 18.83
C ALA A 62 -3.91 -8.06 17.85
N VAL A 63 -2.74 -7.99 17.20
CA VAL A 63 -2.39 -6.98 16.20
C VAL A 63 -2.12 -7.68 14.87
N PRO A 64 -3.15 -7.96 14.05
CA PRO A 64 -2.97 -8.59 12.75
C PRO A 64 -2.06 -7.75 11.84
N PHE A 65 -1.09 -8.40 11.19
CA PHE A 65 -0.31 -7.80 10.11
C PHE A 65 -1.26 -7.30 9.01
N GLY A 66 -1.06 -6.06 8.56
CA GLY A 66 -1.91 -5.45 7.55
C GLY A 66 -3.26 -4.96 8.10
N THR A 67 -3.41 -4.77 9.41
CA THR A 67 -4.49 -3.91 9.93
C THR A 67 -4.32 -2.52 9.31
N LEU A 68 -5.37 -2.01 8.66
CA LEU A 68 -5.32 -0.74 7.95
C LEU A 68 -5.92 0.38 8.80
N LEU A 69 -5.19 1.49 8.85
CA LEU A 69 -5.60 2.72 9.51
C LEU A 69 -5.52 3.87 8.51
N ALA A 70 -6.43 4.83 8.60
CA ALA A 70 -6.37 6.04 7.78
C ALA A 70 -6.83 7.26 8.58
N THR A 71 -6.36 8.44 8.21
CA THR A 71 -6.86 9.68 8.80
C THR A 71 -8.22 10.06 8.18
N ASP A 72 -8.91 11.01 8.79
CA ASP A 72 -10.32 11.31 8.48
C ASP A 72 -10.53 12.22 7.27
N GLU A 73 -9.51 12.94 6.77
CA GLU A 73 -9.67 13.84 5.64
C GLU A 73 -9.66 13.08 4.30
N ALA A 74 -10.42 13.59 3.32
CA ALA A 74 -10.50 12.93 2.02
C ALA A 74 -9.23 13.23 1.20
N GLY A 75 -8.45 12.20 0.89
CA GLY A 75 -7.13 12.31 0.26
C GLY A 75 -5.97 11.96 1.19
N ASP A 76 -6.28 11.38 2.34
CA ASP A 76 -5.35 11.15 3.42
C ASP A 76 -4.69 9.78 3.44
N GLN A 77 -3.52 9.79 4.06
CA GLN A 77 -2.61 8.68 4.20
C GLN A 77 -3.25 7.44 4.83
N THR A 78 -3.28 6.36 4.05
CA THR A 78 -3.59 5.03 4.55
C THR A 78 -2.31 4.30 4.92
N VAL A 79 -2.26 3.76 6.14
CA VAL A 79 -1.12 3.02 6.67
C VAL A 79 -1.48 1.59 7.00
N ALA A 80 -0.53 0.68 6.82
CA ALA A 80 -0.66 -0.72 7.18
C ALA A 80 0.22 -1.06 8.39
N VAL A 81 -0.36 -1.71 9.40
CA VAL A 81 0.33 -2.07 10.63
C VAL A 81 1.29 -3.25 10.40
N GLY A 82 2.56 -3.02 10.71
CA GLY A 82 3.64 -4.02 10.71
C GLY A 82 3.81 -4.74 12.04
N GLY A 83 3.32 -4.18 13.15
CA GLY A 83 3.36 -4.81 14.48
C GLY A 83 3.88 -3.86 15.58
N PRO A 84 3.97 -4.32 16.84
CA PRO A 84 4.47 -3.50 17.95
C PRO A 84 5.98 -3.24 17.85
N VAL A 85 6.41 -2.00 18.10
CA VAL A 85 7.84 -1.60 18.02
C VAL A 85 8.70 -2.35 19.04
N ASP A 86 8.22 -2.49 20.27
CA ASP A 86 8.99 -3.00 21.40
C ASP A 86 8.76 -4.50 21.68
N ASP A 87 8.22 -5.26 20.72
CA ASP A 87 8.00 -6.71 20.88
C ASP A 87 9.20 -7.52 20.37
N PRO A 88 10.06 -8.05 21.27
CA PRO A 88 11.24 -8.82 20.87
C PRO A 88 10.88 -10.19 20.25
N THR A 89 9.60 -10.58 20.30
CA THR A 89 9.11 -11.83 19.70
C THR A 89 8.53 -11.62 18.30
N LEU A 90 8.41 -10.38 17.82
CA LEU A 90 7.73 -10.05 16.56
C LEU A 90 8.28 -10.84 15.37
N ALA A 91 9.60 -10.92 15.21
CA ALA A 91 10.22 -11.66 14.11
C ALA A 91 9.92 -13.17 14.15
N GLN A 92 9.92 -13.76 15.36
CA GLN A 92 9.57 -15.18 15.55
C GLN A 92 8.08 -15.42 15.27
N VAL A 93 7.20 -14.56 15.81
CA VAL A 93 5.76 -14.62 15.56
C VAL A 93 5.46 -14.52 14.06
N ALA A 94 6.14 -13.63 13.34
CA ALA A 94 5.99 -13.50 11.89
C ALA A 94 6.45 -14.76 11.15
N THR A 95 7.61 -15.31 11.55
CA THR A 95 8.17 -16.56 10.97
C THR A 95 7.24 -17.75 11.17
N ASP A 96 6.59 -17.84 12.33
CA ASP A 96 5.67 -18.93 12.68
C ASP A 96 4.27 -18.75 12.09
N GLY A 97 4.02 -17.66 11.36
CA GLY A 97 2.69 -17.31 10.83
C GLY A 97 1.68 -16.93 11.91
N GLY A 98 2.16 -16.52 13.10
CA GLY A 98 1.35 -16.09 14.22
C GLY A 98 0.83 -14.65 14.07
N THR A 99 0.16 -14.18 15.11
CA THR A 99 -0.33 -12.79 15.22
C THR A 99 0.27 -12.14 16.47
N PRO A 100 0.99 -11.01 16.34
CA PRO A 100 1.53 -10.27 17.47
C PRO A 100 0.43 -9.90 18.46
N THR A 101 0.77 -9.78 19.74
CA THR A 101 -0.20 -9.47 20.80
C THR A 101 0.34 -8.36 21.70
N LEU A 102 -0.44 -7.30 21.89
CA LEU A 102 -0.21 -6.28 22.90
C LEU A 102 -0.79 -6.74 24.23
N MET A 103 -0.02 -6.61 25.30
CA MET A 103 -0.52 -6.81 26.66
C MET A 103 -0.96 -5.48 27.24
N VAL A 104 -2.28 -5.28 27.37
CA VAL A 104 -2.86 -4.05 27.91
C VAL A 104 -3.07 -4.20 29.41
N PRO A 105 -2.28 -3.56 30.28
CA PRO A 105 -2.47 -3.62 31.73
C PRO A 105 -3.77 -2.90 32.15
N PRO A 106 -4.30 -3.11 33.38
CA PRO A 106 -5.38 -2.28 33.91
C PRO A 106 -4.98 -0.79 33.99
N GLY A 107 -5.92 0.11 33.67
CA GLY A 107 -5.68 1.56 33.63
C GLY A 107 -5.32 2.06 32.23
N GLU A 108 -4.61 3.19 32.18
CA GLU A 108 -4.15 3.80 30.92
C GLU A 108 -2.80 3.20 30.49
N SER A 109 -2.63 2.98 29.20
CA SER A 109 -1.36 2.53 28.60
C SER A 109 -1.21 3.06 27.18
N SER A 110 0.04 3.26 26.76
CA SER A 110 0.40 3.74 25.42
C SER A 110 1.25 2.67 24.74
N HIS A 111 0.94 2.34 23.49
CA HIS A 111 1.64 1.31 22.71
C HIS A 111 1.99 1.85 21.34
N THR A 112 3.24 1.69 20.92
CA THR A 112 3.70 2.15 19.62
C THR A 112 3.72 1.00 18.62
N LEU A 113 3.13 1.23 17.44
CA LEU A 113 3.11 0.32 16.31
C LEU A 113 3.97 0.86 15.18
N VAL A 114 4.77 -0.01 14.55
CA VAL A 114 5.37 0.29 13.24
C VAL A 114 4.28 0.22 12.20
N VAL A 115 4.21 1.23 11.34
CA VAL A 115 3.30 1.26 10.20
C VAL A 115 4.04 1.63 8.93
N TYR A 116 3.45 1.31 7.78
CA TYR A 116 4.00 1.66 6.47
C TYR A 116 2.94 2.35 5.64
N CYS A 117 3.34 3.37 4.87
CA CYS A 117 2.44 4.05 3.95
C CYS A 117 2.01 3.07 2.86
N THR A 118 0.73 3.07 2.51
CA THR A 118 0.22 2.23 1.40
C THR A 118 0.15 2.99 0.07
N GLU A 119 0.54 4.27 0.06
CA GLU A 119 0.39 5.18 -1.07
C GLU A 119 1.73 5.89 -1.33
N ALA A 120 2.39 5.69 -2.48
CA ALA A 120 3.77 6.20 -2.67
C ALA A 120 3.84 7.69 -3.07
N ASP A 121 2.69 8.26 -3.43
CA ASP A 121 2.58 9.67 -3.82
C ASP A 121 1.91 10.54 -2.76
N ASP A 122 1.57 9.95 -1.60
CA ASP A 122 0.95 10.69 -0.51
C ASP A 122 1.97 11.06 0.57
N GLY A 123 1.81 12.27 1.11
CA GLY A 123 2.67 12.81 2.14
C GLY A 123 2.21 12.38 3.53
N ALA A 124 3.16 12.10 4.43
CA ALA A 124 2.80 11.94 5.83
C ALA A 124 2.30 13.28 6.42
N PRO A 125 1.24 13.27 7.25
CA PRO A 125 0.82 14.47 7.96
C PRO A 125 1.96 15.00 8.83
N SER A 126 2.16 16.32 8.80
CA SER A 126 3.24 16.98 9.56
C SER A 126 2.95 17.09 11.06
N GLU A 127 1.72 16.81 11.47
CA GLU A 127 1.25 16.87 12.86
C GLU A 127 0.60 15.54 13.25
N ALA A 128 0.58 15.25 14.55
CA ALA A 128 -0.10 14.08 15.08
C ALA A 128 -1.59 14.14 14.73
N THR A 129 -2.06 13.16 13.97
CA THR A 129 -3.40 13.14 13.37
C THR A 129 -4.14 11.87 13.82
N PRO A 130 -5.40 11.98 14.26
CA PRO A 130 -6.21 10.81 14.60
C PRO A 130 -6.39 9.86 13.42
N LEU A 131 -6.35 8.57 13.71
CA LEU A 131 -6.55 7.49 12.75
C LEU A 131 -7.80 6.70 13.10
N ARG A 132 -8.54 6.30 12.07
CA ARG A 132 -9.65 5.34 12.16
C ARG A 132 -9.26 4.01 11.52
N HIS A 133 -9.89 2.94 12.00
CA HIS A 133 -9.71 1.59 11.47
C HIS A 133 -10.47 1.42 10.14
N LEU A 134 -9.83 0.78 9.16
CA LEU A 134 -10.41 0.49 7.83
C LEU A 134 -10.74 -0.99 7.60
N GLY A 135 -10.33 -1.87 8.50
CA GLY A 135 -10.36 -3.32 8.30
C GLY A 135 -8.97 -3.91 8.00
N PRO A 136 -8.91 -5.21 7.67
CA PRO A 136 -7.68 -5.85 7.23
C PRO A 136 -7.38 -5.54 5.76
N ALA A 137 -6.10 -5.49 5.41
CA ALA A 137 -5.65 -5.53 4.02
C ALA A 137 -5.92 -6.89 3.37
N GLU A 138 -6.08 -6.88 2.06
CA GLU A 138 -6.12 -8.11 1.25
C GLU A 138 -4.69 -8.60 0.94
N GLU A 139 -4.55 -9.88 0.62
CA GLU A 139 -3.28 -10.43 0.15
C GLU A 139 -2.88 -9.78 -1.19
N PRO A 140 -1.57 -9.60 -1.46
CA PRO A 140 -0.42 -10.08 -0.70
C PRO A 140 0.09 -9.20 0.45
N LEU A 141 -0.55 -8.08 0.80
CA LEU A 141 0.06 -7.10 1.73
C LEU A 141 0.37 -7.67 3.13
N PRO A 142 -0.55 -8.41 3.82
CA PRO A 142 -0.22 -9.08 5.08
C PRO A 142 0.97 -10.04 4.98
N THR A 143 1.12 -10.75 3.85
CA THR A 143 2.26 -11.64 3.60
C THR A 143 3.58 -10.87 3.51
N VAL A 144 3.60 -9.73 2.81
CA VAL A 144 4.80 -8.86 2.75
C VAL A 144 5.16 -8.32 4.12
N LEU A 145 4.19 -7.86 4.91
CA LEU A 145 4.44 -7.33 6.25
C LEU A 145 4.97 -8.38 7.22
N ARG A 146 4.50 -9.64 7.12
CA ARG A 146 5.09 -10.77 7.84
C ARG A 146 6.56 -10.98 7.44
N ALA A 147 6.86 -10.97 6.14
CA ALA A 147 8.24 -11.14 5.65
C ALA A 147 9.17 -9.99 6.12
N VAL A 148 8.67 -8.75 6.13
CA VAL A 148 9.37 -7.57 6.68
C VAL A 148 9.72 -7.77 8.15
N ALA A 149 8.74 -8.17 8.97
CA ALA A 149 8.94 -8.41 10.39
C ALA A 149 9.88 -9.59 10.66
N ALA A 150 9.71 -10.70 9.94
CA ALA A 150 10.54 -11.90 10.10
C ALA A 150 12.02 -11.65 9.74
N GLN A 151 12.28 -10.74 8.80
CA GLN A 151 13.63 -10.40 8.34
C GLN A 151 14.21 -9.16 9.02
N GLU A 152 13.47 -8.51 9.92
CA GLU A 152 13.83 -7.24 10.55
C GLU A 152 14.32 -6.22 9.50
N ALA A 153 13.57 -6.10 8.40
CA ALA A 153 14.00 -5.34 7.24
C ALA A 153 14.15 -3.84 7.58
N PRO A 154 15.20 -3.15 7.07
CA PRO A 154 15.32 -1.70 7.24
C PRO A 154 14.08 -0.97 6.71
N THR A 155 13.62 0.07 7.41
CA THR A 155 12.36 0.76 7.14
C THR A 155 12.19 1.20 5.69
N ALA A 156 13.22 1.77 5.08
CA ALA A 156 13.16 2.18 3.67
C ALA A 156 12.87 1.00 2.73
N ARG A 157 13.53 -0.14 2.95
CA ARG A 157 13.36 -1.35 2.14
C ARG A 157 11.99 -2.01 2.39
N ALA A 158 11.52 -1.97 3.64
CA ALA A 158 10.17 -2.43 3.99
C ALA A 158 9.09 -1.56 3.33
N GLN A 159 9.26 -0.24 3.34
CA GLN A 159 8.37 0.72 2.70
C GLN A 159 8.31 0.51 1.18
N ASP A 160 9.45 0.27 0.53
CA ASP A 160 9.51 -0.05 -0.90
C ASP A 160 8.80 -1.38 -1.23
N ALA A 161 8.93 -2.40 -0.38
CA ALA A 161 8.22 -3.67 -0.55
C ALA A 161 6.69 -3.51 -0.40
N VAL A 162 6.24 -2.68 0.56
CA VAL A 162 4.82 -2.33 0.71
C VAL A 162 4.31 -1.59 -0.53
N TRP A 163 5.03 -0.58 -1.00
CA TRP A 163 4.65 0.14 -2.22
C TRP A 163 4.68 -0.71 -3.47
N TRP A 164 5.53 -1.74 -3.55
CA TRP A 164 5.50 -2.67 -4.67
C TRP A 164 4.15 -3.40 -4.77
N VAL A 165 3.56 -3.84 -3.66
CA VAL A 165 2.25 -4.53 -3.67
C VAL A 165 1.05 -3.58 -3.64
N THR A 166 1.21 -2.32 -3.22
CA THR A 166 0.09 -1.37 -3.17
C THR A 166 0.02 -0.43 -4.37
N ASP A 167 1.16 -0.08 -4.97
CA ASP A 167 1.26 1.08 -5.85
C ASP A 167 2.08 0.87 -7.15
N ASP A 168 3.25 0.22 -7.07
CA ASP A 168 4.21 0.13 -8.18
C ASP A 168 4.75 -1.30 -8.39
N ALA A 169 3.85 -2.20 -8.78
CA ALA A 169 4.12 -3.62 -9.02
C ALA A 169 4.96 -3.88 -10.30
N THR A 170 6.19 -3.37 -10.33
CA THR A 170 7.09 -3.47 -11.48
C THR A 170 7.70 -4.85 -11.65
N THR A 171 7.80 -5.31 -12.89
CA THR A 171 8.49 -6.56 -13.27
C THR A 171 9.67 -6.29 -14.20
N PRO A 172 10.88 -6.86 -13.94
CA PRO A 172 11.18 -7.78 -12.85
C PRO A 172 11.25 -7.07 -11.49
N VAL A 173 10.98 -7.82 -10.41
CA VAL A 173 11.12 -7.34 -9.03
C VAL A 173 12.57 -6.88 -8.78
N PRO A 174 12.78 -5.71 -8.16
CA PRO A 174 14.11 -5.29 -7.74
C PRO A 174 14.80 -6.34 -6.86
N ALA A 175 16.08 -6.62 -7.13
CA ALA A 175 16.80 -7.73 -6.49
C ALA A 175 16.88 -7.60 -4.95
N ASP A 176 16.89 -6.36 -4.46
CA ASP A 176 16.83 -6.03 -3.05
C ASP A 176 15.45 -6.24 -2.45
N LEU A 177 14.34 -6.13 -3.19
CA LEU A 177 13.01 -6.42 -2.67
C LEU A 177 12.64 -7.91 -2.71
N ALA A 178 13.28 -8.68 -3.61
CA ALA A 178 12.94 -10.08 -3.84
C ALA A 178 12.84 -10.96 -2.57
N PRO A 179 13.73 -10.85 -1.56
CA PRO A 179 13.58 -11.63 -0.32
C PRO A 179 12.32 -11.31 0.50
N LEU A 180 11.82 -10.07 0.44
CA LEU A 180 10.61 -9.65 1.15
C LEU A 180 9.32 -10.02 0.41
N LEU A 181 9.44 -10.35 -0.88
CA LEU A 181 8.35 -10.73 -1.76
C LEU A 181 8.40 -12.22 -2.13
N ALA A 182 9.22 -13.02 -1.44
CA ALA A 182 9.50 -14.41 -1.81
C ALA A 182 8.26 -15.32 -1.77
N ASP A 183 7.30 -15.01 -0.90
CA ASP A 183 6.03 -15.74 -0.77
C ASP A 183 4.88 -15.12 -1.57
N VAL A 184 5.17 -14.09 -2.38
CA VAL A 184 4.24 -13.47 -3.30
C VAL A 184 4.48 -14.03 -4.70
N ASP A 185 3.42 -14.42 -5.42
CA ASP A 185 3.52 -14.70 -6.86
C ASP A 185 3.70 -13.37 -7.62
N THR A 186 4.93 -12.85 -7.59
CA THR A 186 5.26 -11.53 -8.11
C THR A 186 5.13 -11.42 -9.63
N GLU A 187 5.25 -12.54 -10.36
CA GLU A 187 4.99 -12.59 -11.79
C GLU A 187 3.49 -12.43 -12.07
N ALA A 188 2.64 -13.21 -11.39
CA ALA A 188 1.19 -13.09 -11.54
C ALA A 188 0.67 -11.73 -11.06
N PHE A 189 1.11 -11.26 -9.89
CA PHE A 189 0.67 -9.98 -9.33
C PHE A 189 1.14 -8.80 -10.19
N GLY A 190 2.38 -8.81 -10.70
CA GLY A 190 2.87 -7.76 -11.59
C GLY A 190 2.18 -7.76 -12.96
N ALA A 191 1.68 -8.91 -13.43
CA ALA A 191 0.92 -9.01 -14.67
C ALA A 191 -0.54 -8.52 -14.55
N ASP A 192 -1.15 -8.66 -13.36
CA ASP A 192 -2.52 -8.24 -13.06
C ASP A 192 -2.61 -7.61 -11.65
N PRO A 193 -2.00 -6.42 -11.46
CA PRO A 193 -2.02 -5.76 -10.15
C PRO A 193 -3.46 -5.33 -9.82
N HIS A 194 -3.84 -5.53 -8.57
CA HIS A 194 -5.15 -5.18 -8.05
C HIS A 194 -5.04 -4.47 -6.70
N ARG A 195 -6.13 -3.84 -6.26
CA ARG A 195 -6.16 -3.14 -4.97
C ARG A 195 -6.07 -4.16 -3.84
N VAL A 196 -5.12 -3.95 -2.93
CA VAL A 196 -4.93 -4.72 -1.69
C VAL A 196 -5.35 -3.93 -0.44
N VAL A 197 -5.77 -2.69 -0.63
CA VAL A 197 -6.28 -1.74 0.36
C VAL A 197 -7.67 -1.29 -0.11
N PRO A 198 -8.66 -1.11 0.79
CA PRO A 198 -9.97 -0.57 0.45
C PRO A 198 -9.86 0.75 -0.32
N ASP A 199 -10.85 1.06 -1.15
CA ASP A 199 -10.82 2.30 -1.93
C ASP A 199 -10.95 3.52 -1.00
N THR A 200 -9.83 4.24 -0.84
CA THR A 200 -9.70 5.47 -0.05
C THR A 200 -9.92 6.72 -0.91
N GLY A 201 -10.21 6.55 -2.21
CA GLY A 201 -10.14 7.60 -3.22
C GLY A 201 -8.75 7.73 -3.86
N TYR A 202 -7.72 7.10 -3.28
CA TYR A 202 -6.39 7.01 -3.88
C TYR A 202 -6.41 6.14 -5.13
N THR A 203 -5.73 6.60 -6.18
CA THR A 203 -5.54 5.82 -7.42
C THR A 203 -4.08 5.35 -7.49
N PRO A 204 -3.82 4.03 -7.37
CA PRO A 204 -2.48 3.49 -7.48
C PRO A 204 -1.82 3.79 -8.84
N ARG A 205 -0.49 3.92 -8.89
CA ARG A 205 0.30 4.21 -10.08
C ARG A 205 0.07 3.15 -11.16
N TRP A 206 0.01 1.87 -10.80
CA TRP A 206 -0.35 0.80 -11.76
C TRP A 206 -1.72 1.03 -12.41
N ALA A 207 -2.69 1.59 -11.67
CA ALA A 207 -4.02 1.92 -12.22
C ALA A 207 -3.99 3.18 -13.10
N ARG A 208 -3.14 4.18 -12.78
CA ARG A 208 -2.99 5.40 -13.59
C ARG A 208 -2.36 5.12 -14.95
N ALA A 209 -1.38 4.21 -15.01
CA ALA A 209 -0.70 3.85 -16.25
C ALA A 209 -1.68 3.27 -17.29
N ALA A 210 -2.63 2.44 -16.85
CA ALA A 210 -3.67 1.88 -17.71
C ALA A 210 -4.57 2.96 -18.35
N VAL A 211 -4.85 4.05 -17.63
CA VAL A 211 -5.68 5.16 -18.13
C VAL A 211 -4.96 5.97 -19.20
N LEU A 212 -3.63 6.14 -19.08
CA LEU A 212 -2.86 6.94 -20.04
C LEU A 212 -2.68 6.24 -21.39
N ASP A 213 -2.55 4.91 -21.39
CA ASP A 213 -2.34 4.13 -22.63
C ASP A 213 -3.55 4.18 -23.58
N GLU A 214 -4.78 4.28 -23.05
CA GLU A 214 -5.99 4.38 -23.88
C GLU A 214 -6.23 5.79 -24.48
N SER A 215 -5.61 6.83 -23.91
CA SER A 215 -5.93 8.22 -24.26
C SER A 215 -5.09 8.81 -25.39
N PHE A 216 -4.05 8.11 -25.85
CA PHE A 216 -3.12 8.61 -26.87
C PHE A 216 -3.10 7.82 -28.18
N ASP A 217 -4.18 7.15 -28.54
CA ASP A 217 -4.48 6.82 -29.95
C ASP A 217 -5.00 8.09 -30.67
N ALA A 218 -4.22 9.17 -30.55
CA ALA A 218 -4.35 10.34 -31.39
C ALA A 218 -4.02 9.89 -32.80
N GLY A 219 -5.07 9.55 -33.55
CA GLY A 219 -5.00 9.06 -34.91
C GLY A 219 -3.89 9.76 -35.66
N SER A 220 -3.02 8.95 -36.26
CA SER A 220 -1.85 9.29 -37.06
C SER A 220 -2.22 10.16 -38.28
N GLY A 221 -2.69 11.38 -38.02
CA GLY A 221 -2.75 12.48 -38.95
C GLY A 221 -1.34 13.00 -39.13
N SER A 222 -0.61 12.37 -40.06
CA SER A 222 0.63 12.89 -40.62
C SER A 222 0.38 14.28 -41.22
N SER A 223 0.62 15.34 -40.44
CA SER A 223 0.77 16.69 -40.96
C SER A 223 2.26 17.06 -40.89
N GLY A 224 2.94 16.89 -42.01
CA GLY A 224 4.31 17.35 -42.22
C GLY A 224 4.39 18.87 -42.05
N GLY A 225 4.94 19.30 -40.92
CA GLY A 225 5.34 20.69 -40.67
C GLY A 225 6.85 20.81 -40.76
N THR A 226 7.35 21.33 -41.88
CA THR A 226 8.76 21.73 -42.06
C THR A 226 9.10 22.88 -41.10
N VAL A 227 9.98 22.63 -40.13
CA VAL A 227 10.57 23.68 -39.27
C VAL A 227 11.62 24.45 -40.06
N GLY A 228 11.35 25.74 -40.29
CA GLY A 228 12.28 26.69 -40.90
C GLY A 228 13.43 27.03 -39.96
N ALA A 229 14.65 26.99 -40.49
CA ALA A 229 15.87 27.42 -39.83
C ALA A 229 15.86 28.95 -39.61
N VAL A 230 16.01 29.39 -38.36
CA VAL A 230 16.23 30.80 -38.02
C VAL A 230 17.70 30.95 -37.62
N GLY A 231 18.47 31.62 -38.48
CA GLY A 231 19.87 31.95 -38.24
C GLY A 231 20.02 33.18 -37.35
N GLY A 232 20.96 33.13 -36.42
CA GLY A 232 21.40 34.26 -35.60
C GLY A 232 22.86 34.07 -35.18
N GLY A 233 23.72 35.00 -35.58
CA GLY A 233 25.18 34.87 -35.59
C GLY A 233 25.86 34.79 -34.22
N ALA A 234 26.87 33.92 -34.14
CA ALA A 234 27.80 33.82 -33.02
C ALA A 234 29.09 34.58 -33.33
N GLY A 235 29.47 35.51 -32.45
CA GLY A 235 30.80 36.11 -32.41
C GLY A 235 31.87 35.11 -31.97
N PRO A 236 33.16 35.37 -32.26
CA PRO A 236 34.24 34.37 -32.22
C PRO A 236 34.69 33.89 -30.82
N GLY A 237 33.95 34.21 -29.75
CA GLY A 237 34.30 33.85 -28.37
C GLY A 237 33.70 32.54 -27.84
N LEU A 238 32.79 31.89 -28.57
CA LEU A 238 31.96 30.77 -28.07
C LEU A 238 32.14 29.44 -28.85
N VAL A 239 33.27 29.25 -29.54
CA VAL A 239 33.46 28.03 -30.35
C VAL A 239 33.96 26.85 -29.52
N VAL A 240 34.65 27.05 -28.40
CA VAL A 240 35.23 25.90 -27.64
C VAL A 240 34.23 25.23 -26.69
N LEU A 241 33.25 25.95 -26.14
CA LEU A 241 32.27 25.38 -25.20
C LEU A 241 31.14 24.60 -25.91
N ALA A 242 30.80 24.97 -27.14
CA ALA A 242 29.77 24.29 -27.93
C ALA A 242 30.19 22.89 -28.43
N TRP A 243 31.49 22.67 -28.66
CA TRP A 243 31.99 21.35 -29.09
C TRP A 243 31.98 20.30 -27.96
N LEU A 244 32.16 20.71 -26.70
CA LEU A 244 32.12 19.78 -25.56
C LEU A 244 30.68 19.40 -25.17
N LEU A 245 29.71 20.31 -25.31
CA LEU A 245 28.30 20.01 -25.03
C LEU A 245 27.59 19.32 -26.21
N GLY A 246 27.93 19.67 -27.46
CA GLY A 246 27.37 19.02 -28.65
C GLY A 246 27.85 17.57 -28.84
N GLY A 247 29.10 17.25 -28.49
CA GLY A 247 29.65 15.90 -28.60
C GLY A 247 28.99 14.90 -27.64
N VAL A 248 28.66 15.34 -26.41
CA VAL A 248 27.98 14.49 -25.42
C VAL A 248 26.51 14.27 -25.78
N ALA A 249 25.81 15.30 -26.30
CA ALA A 249 24.41 15.17 -26.72
C ALA A 249 24.21 14.20 -27.90
N VAL A 250 25.15 14.17 -28.86
CA VAL A 250 25.06 13.26 -30.02
C VAL A 250 25.39 11.81 -29.62
N ALA A 251 26.33 11.58 -28.69
CA ALA A 251 26.64 10.24 -28.19
C ALA A 251 25.50 9.65 -27.34
N VAL A 252 24.85 10.46 -26.50
CA VAL A 252 23.68 10.01 -25.70
C VAL A 252 22.45 9.79 -26.59
N GLY A 253 22.23 10.66 -27.58
CA GLY A 253 21.12 10.50 -28.53
C GLY A 253 21.23 9.23 -29.38
N ALA A 254 22.43 8.86 -29.84
CA ALA A 254 22.64 7.64 -30.62
C ALA A 254 22.45 6.35 -29.80
N VAL A 255 22.82 6.35 -28.52
CA VAL A 255 22.64 5.20 -27.61
C VAL A 255 21.16 5.01 -27.23
N VAL A 256 20.40 6.09 -27.07
CA VAL A 256 18.96 6.03 -26.77
C VAL A 256 18.12 5.66 -28.01
N LEU A 257 18.55 6.03 -29.22
CA LEU A 257 17.86 5.61 -30.45
C LEU A 257 18.16 4.15 -30.84
N ALA A 258 19.37 3.64 -30.58
CA ALA A 258 19.73 2.26 -30.88
C ALA A 258 19.10 1.23 -29.93
N SER A 259 18.66 1.64 -28.74
CA SER A 259 18.05 0.76 -27.73
C SER A 259 16.53 0.58 -27.89
N ARG A 260 15.86 1.39 -28.72
CA ARG A 260 14.41 1.26 -29.00
C ARG A 260 14.07 0.34 -30.18
N ALA A 261 15.04 -0.05 -31.00
CA ALA A 261 14.77 -0.81 -32.23
C ALA A 261 14.59 -2.33 -32.04
N GLY A 262 14.66 -2.86 -30.81
CA GLY A 262 14.78 -4.30 -30.57
C GLY A 262 13.65 -5.00 -29.81
N ARG A 263 12.60 -4.31 -29.35
CA ARG A 263 11.53 -4.93 -28.55
C ARG A 263 10.21 -4.99 -29.31
N SER A 264 10.14 -5.89 -30.28
CA SER A 264 8.86 -6.41 -30.76
C SER A 264 8.39 -7.44 -29.73
N GLY A 265 7.78 -6.97 -28.64
CA GLY A 265 7.04 -7.85 -27.74
C GLY A 265 5.88 -8.51 -28.48
N PRO A 266 5.43 -9.71 -28.08
CA PRO A 266 4.21 -10.30 -28.60
C PRO A 266 3.05 -9.31 -28.43
N ALA A 267 2.20 -9.21 -29.45
CA ALA A 267 1.06 -8.31 -29.44
C ALA A 267 0.23 -8.53 -28.16
N PRO A 268 -0.15 -7.47 -27.42
CA PRO A 268 -0.99 -7.61 -26.24
C PRO A 268 -2.23 -8.40 -26.60
N LEU A 269 -2.58 -9.40 -25.77
CA LEU A 269 -3.87 -10.06 -25.90
C LEU A 269 -4.96 -8.99 -25.65
N PRO A 270 -6.06 -9.00 -26.43
CA PRO A 270 -7.14 -8.06 -26.21
C PRO A 270 -7.68 -8.25 -24.79
N ALA A 271 -7.72 -7.18 -24.00
CA ALA A 271 -8.30 -7.20 -22.68
C ALA A 271 -9.75 -7.73 -22.74
N PRO A 272 -10.20 -8.53 -21.76
CA PRO A 272 -11.58 -8.98 -21.72
C PRO A 272 -12.50 -7.76 -21.67
N THR A 273 -13.33 -7.60 -22.70
CA THR A 273 -14.27 -6.50 -22.79
C THR A 273 -15.41 -6.75 -21.81
N ARG A 274 -15.49 -5.94 -20.74
CA ARG A 274 -16.67 -5.94 -19.85
C ARG A 274 -17.90 -5.53 -20.67
N PRO A 275 -18.99 -6.32 -20.65
CA PRO A 275 -20.22 -5.95 -21.34
C PRO A 275 -20.82 -4.67 -20.74
N ALA A 276 -21.58 -3.92 -21.53
CA ALA A 276 -22.28 -2.74 -21.03
C ALA A 276 -23.30 -3.13 -19.95
N GLY A 277 -23.31 -2.42 -18.82
CA GLY A 277 -24.12 -2.81 -17.66
C GLY A 277 -23.99 -1.88 -16.45
N TRP A 278 -24.82 -2.14 -15.44
CA TRP A 278 -24.71 -1.52 -14.12
C TRP A 278 -23.74 -2.32 -13.25
N TYR A 279 -22.77 -1.64 -12.67
CA TYR A 279 -21.75 -2.22 -11.80
C TYR A 279 -21.58 -1.33 -10.56
N PRO A 280 -21.08 -1.84 -9.42
CA PRO A 280 -20.80 -1.02 -8.25
C PRO A 280 -19.97 0.23 -8.62
N ASP A 281 -20.39 1.40 -8.15
CA ASP A 281 -19.71 2.67 -8.42
C ASP A 281 -18.40 2.71 -7.61
N PRO A 282 -17.22 2.69 -8.27
CA PRO A 282 -15.93 2.70 -7.57
C PRO A 282 -15.74 3.97 -6.73
N TRP A 283 -16.46 5.04 -7.03
CA TRP A 283 -16.34 6.32 -6.32
C TRP A 283 -17.44 6.56 -5.27
N ALA A 284 -18.41 5.66 -5.13
CA ALA A 284 -19.51 5.85 -4.19
C ALA A 284 -20.10 4.51 -3.72
N ALA A 285 -19.76 4.12 -2.48
CA ALA A 285 -20.32 2.95 -1.83
C ALA A 285 -21.87 2.96 -1.85
N GLY A 286 -22.47 1.81 -2.16
CA GLY A 286 -23.93 1.65 -2.21
C GLY A 286 -24.61 2.17 -3.48
N ARG A 287 -23.86 2.62 -4.50
CA ARG A 287 -24.41 2.99 -5.81
C ARG A 287 -23.90 2.06 -6.89
N HIS A 288 -24.63 2.02 -7.99
CA HIS A 288 -24.19 1.46 -9.25
C HIS A 288 -23.94 2.58 -10.26
N ARG A 289 -22.92 2.41 -11.09
CA ARG A 289 -22.63 3.25 -12.25
C ARG A 289 -22.78 2.45 -13.53
N TRP A 290 -23.20 3.10 -14.61
CA TRP A 290 -23.33 2.43 -15.90
C TRP A 290 -22.00 2.45 -16.66
N TRP A 291 -21.48 1.27 -16.99
CA TRP A 291 -20.40 1.02 -17.94
C TRP A 291 -21.00 0.83 -19.33
N ASP A 292 -20.52 1.56 -20.34
CA ASP A 292 -21.06 1.47 -21.71
C ASP A 292 -20.34 0.46 -22.63
N GLY A 293 -19.38 -0.29 -22.07
CA GLY A 293 -18.51 -1.20 -22.83
C GLY A 293 -17.15 -0.59 -23.17
N ARG A 294 -16.94 0.72 -22.94
CA ARG A 294 -15.67 1.43 -23.18
C ARG A 294 -15.28 2.34 -22.02
N SER A 295 -16.25 2.95 -21.34
CA SER A 295 -16.01 3.90 -20.26
C SER A 295 -17.16 3.93 -19.25
N TRP A 296 -16.87 4.41 -18.05
CA TRP A 296 -17.89 4.73 -17.07
C TRP A 296 -18.64 5.99 -17.49
N THR A 297 -19.97 5.91 -17.52
CA THR A 297 -20.80 7.07 -17.85
C THR A 297 -21.16 7.89 -16.60
N GLY A 298 -21.74 9.07 -16.81
CA GLY A 298 -22.33 9.88 -15.73
C GLY A 298 -23.64 9.33 -15.17
N ARG A 299 -24.15 8.20 -15.67
CA ARG A 299 -25.38 7.58 -15.17
C ARG A 299 -25.07 6.76 -13.92
N VAL A 300 -25.69 7.16 -12.82
CA VAL A 300 -25.64 6.47 -11.53
C VAL A 300 -27.05 6.02 -11.14
N HIS A 301 -27.18 4.85 -10.52
CA HIS A 301 -28.41 4.40 -9.84
C HIS A 301 -28.04 4.00 -8.42
N GLY A 302 -28.82 4.40 -7.43
CA GLY A 302 -28.70 3.94 -6.05
C GLY A 302 -30.09 3.54 -5.52
N PRO A 303 -30.14 2.86 -4.36
CA PRO A 303 -31.40 2.60 -3.67
C PRO A 303 -32.17 3.90 -3.34
#